data_AF-A0A8T0DK52-F1
#
_entry.id   AF-A0A8T0DK52-F1
#
_cell.length_a   1.000
_cell.length_b   1.000
_cell.length_c   1.000
_cell.angle_alpha   90.00
_cell.angle_beta   90.00
_cell.angle_gamma   90.00
#
_symmetry.space_group_name_H-M   'P 1'
#
loop_
_entity.id
_entity.type
_entity.pdbx_description
1 polymer ?
#
loop_
_entity_poly.entity_id
_entity_poly.type
_entity_poly.pdbx_seq_one_letter_code
_entity_poly.pdbx_strand_id
1 'polypeptide(L)'
;MRFAYIVTLTLLISSLFAKEDHYEFMNQRNIRFRLARTRQDLLKNDTNEGFLECTSCKLAVEGSKQFLITDKLKNSIMDRVRPKCDQMGEFKKSCTEIAQEILDFAFETLRNLSSRDVCAVFDFCPDPPQINFCPFCVGLLTQAELAILSPPVIEETYLFLMGLCDNVHGFVTVCQIIMYDIFYNAVESIQVHFNPERVCQSSGLCPANYRGLRIPLQ
;
A
#
# COMPACT_ATOMS: atom_id res chain seq x y z
N MET A 1 -41.08 22.22 5.48
CA MET A 1 -39.98 22.81 6.28
C MET A 1 -38.67 22.03 6.29
N ARG A 2 -38.59 20.78 5.79
CA ARG A 2 -37.32 20.01 5.73
C ARG A 2 -36.52 20.14 4.42
N PHE A 3 -37.14 20.57 3.32
CA PHE A 3 -36.45 20.78 2.03
C PHE A 3 -35.62 22.07 1.96
N ALA A 4 -36.06 23.14 2.63
CA ALA A 4 -35.31 24.40 2.68
C ALA A 4 -33.96 24.24 3.40
N TYR A 5 -33.92 23.41 4.45
CA TYR A 5 -32.71 23.16 5.24
C TYR A 5 -31.62 22.42 4.45
N ILE A 6 -32.02 21.49 3.57
CA ILE A 6 -31.09 20.71 2.75
C ILE A 6 -30.45 21.60 1.67
N VAL A 7 -31.24 22.46 1.03
CA VAL A 7 -30.74 23.40 0.01
C VAL A 7 -29.78 24.43 0.63
N THR A 8 -30.06 24.93 1.83
CA THR A 8 -29.15 25.84 2.54
C THR A 8 -27.87 25.14 3.00
N LEU A 9 -27.94 23.87 3.40
CA LEU A 9 -26.74 23.11 3.81
C LEU A 9 -25.86 22.79 2.61
N THR A 10 -26.44 22.42 1.46
CA THR A 10 -25.66 22.18 0.23
C THR A 10 -25.01 23.45 -0.31
N LEU A 11 -25.67 24.61 -0.20
CA LEU A 11 -25.09 25.89 -0.60
C LEU A 11 -23.97 26.33 0.36
N LEU A 12 -24.11 26.07 1.67
CA LEU A 12 -23.05 26.32 2.67
C LEU A 12 -21.82 25.43 2.45
N ILE A 13 -22.02 24.15 2.12
CA ILE A 13 -20.93 23.21 1.79
C ILE A 13 -20.25 23.64 0.49
N SER A 14 -21.01 24.12 -0.51
CA SER A 14 -20.45 24.66 -1.76
C SER A 14 -19.58 25.91 -1.52
N SER A 15 -19.96 26.77 -0.57
CA SER A 15 -19.16 27.94 -0.18
C SER A 15 -17.95 27.61 0.70
N LEU A 16 -17.90 26.42 1.31
CA LEU A 16 -16.74 25.92 2.08
C LEU A 16 -15.65 25.34 1.17
N PHE A 17 -16.00 24.88 -0.04
CA PHE A 17 -15.05 24.37 -1.03
C PHE A 17 -14.63 25.39 -2.10
N ALA A 18 -15.24 26.58 -2.12
CA ALA A 18 -14.89 27.67 -3.02
C ALA A 18 -13.90 28.65 -2.36
N LYS A 19 -12.67 28.18 -2.09
CA LYS A 19 -11.53 29.09 -1.91
C LYS A 19 -10.24 28.42 -2.41
N GLU A 20 -9.97 28.65 -3.69
CA GLU A 20 -8.63 28.60 -4.26
C GLU A 20 -7.65 29.46 -3.45
N ASP A 21 -6.47 28.91 -3.20
CA ASP A 21 -5.17 29.52 -3.50
C ASP A 21 -4.04 28.64 -2.92
N HIS A 22 -3.82 27.48 -3.55
CA HIS A 22 -2.61 26.67 -3.33
C HIS A 22 -1.55 27.06 -4.38
N TYR A 23 -0.92 28.23 -4.22
CA TYR A 23 0.27 28.57 -5.00
C TYR A 23 1.23 29.49 -4.23
N GLU A 24 1.94 28.94 -3.25
CA GLU A 24 3.18 29.57 -2.78
C GLU A 24 4.15 28.55 -2.17
N PHE A 25 4.76 27.73 -3.01
CA PHE A 25 6.00 27.04 -2.63
C PHE A 25 6.90 26.80 -3.84
N MET A 26 7.46 27.87 -4.40
CA MET A 26 8.72 27.85 -5.16
C MET A 26 9.25 29.29 -5.29
N ASN A 27 9.64 29.89 -4.17
CA ASN A 27 10.46 31.10 -4.17
C ASN A 27 11.93 30.71 -3.98
N GLN A 28 12.77 31.27 -4.86
CA GLN A 28 14.23 31.23 -4.89
C GLN A 28 14.93 29.99 -5.48
N ARG A 29 15.11 30.03 -6.81
CA ARG A 29 16.45 29.99 -7.40
C ARG A 29 16.45 30.64 -8.79
N ASN A 30 17.21 31.72 -8.90
CA ASN A 30 17.37 32.54 -10.09
C ASN A 30 18.08 31.71 -11.18
N ILE A 31 17.35 31.14 -12.13
CA ILE A 31 17.91 30.58 -13.37
C ILE A 31 17.17 31.20 -14.54
N ARG A 32 17.83 32.14 -15.23
CA ARG A 32 17.33 32.76 -16.46
C ARG A 32 17.20 31.71 -17.56
N PHE A 33 16.01 31.15 -17.75
CA PHE A 33 15.65 30.51 -19.02
C PHE A 33 15.10 31.59 -19.97
N ARG A 34 15.86 31.89 -21.03
CA ARG A 34 15.36 32.67 -22.17
C ARG A 34 14.47 31.77 -23.01
N LEU A 35 13.15 31.82 -22.80
CA LEU A 35 12.18 31.38 -23.79
C LEU A 35 11.44 32.62 -24.30
N ALA A 36 11.85 33.03 -25.50
CA ALA A 36 11.23 34.10 -26.26
C ALA A 36 9.80 33.68 -26.64
N ARG A 37 8.82 34.39 -26.07
CA ARG A 37 7.62 34.93 -26.71
C ARG A 37 7.16 34.23 -28.02
N THR A 38 6.36 33.18 -27.87
CA THR A 38 5.28 32.76 -28.79
C THR A 38 4.29 31.90 -28.01
N ARG A 39 3.46 32.52 -27.16
CA ARG A 39 2.54 31.84 -26.22
C ARG A 39 1.08 31.79 -26.69
N GLN A 40 0.69 32.43 -27.79
CA GLN A 40 -0.73 32.50 -28.20
C GLN A 40 -1.16 31.53 -29.29
N ASP A 41 -0.25 30.89 -30.04
CA ASP A 41 -0.62 30.03 -31.18
C ASP A 41 -0.58 28.51 -30.90
N LEU A 42 -0.09 28.07 -29.73
CA LEU A 42 0.05 26.63 -29.41
C LEU A 42 -1.12 26.03 -28.59
N LEU A 43 -2.08 26.85 -28.18
CA LEU A 43 -3.22 26.46 -27.32
C LEU A 43 -4.56 26.44 -28.08
N LYS A 44 -4.55 25.94 -29.32
CA LYS A 44 -5.78 25.48 -29.99
C LYS A 44 -5.49 24.21 -30.78
N ASN A 45 -5.31 23.11 -30.05
CA ASN A 45 -5.63 21.80 -30.58
C ASN A 45 -5.93 20.85 -29.41
N ASP A 46 -7.13 20.27 -29.38
CA ASP A 46 -7.58 19.26 -28.40
C ASP A 46 -6.73 17.97 -28.42
N THR A 47 -5.70 17.89 -29.27
CA THR A 47 -4.69 16.83 -29.29
C THR A 47 -3.45 17.15 -28.44
N ASN A 48 -3.39 18.31 -27.79
CA ASN A 48 -2.17 18.82 -27.14
C ASN A 48 -2.18 18.70 -25.60
N GLU A 49 -3.35 18.52 -24.98
CA GLU A 49 -3.49 18.47 -23.51
C GLU A 49 -2.91 17.17 -22.94
N GLY A 50 -3.35 16.00 -23.41
CA GLY A 50 -2.80 14.71 -22.98
C GLY A 50 -1.32 14.52 -23.33
N PHE A 51 -0.83 15.14 -24.42
CA PHE A 51 0.60 15.14 -24.74
C PHE A 51 1.41 15.97 -23.73
N LEU A 52 0.89 17.14 -23.35
CA LEU A 52 1.54 18.03 -22.37
C LEU A 52 1.52 17.43 -20.95
N GLU A 53 0.41 16.83 -20.54
CA GLU A 53 0.27 16.14 -19.25
C GLU A 53 1.26 14.97 -19.16
N CYS A 54 1.27 14.07 -20.15
CA CYS A 54 2.22 12.96 -20.21
C CYS A 54 3.68 13.45 -20.15
N THR A 55 3.99 14.53 -20.89
CA THR A 55 5.34 15.10 -20.92
C THR A 55 5.75 15.70 -19.57
N SER A 56 4.85 16.48 -18.94
CA SER A 56 5.11 17.08 -17.62
C SER A 56 5.27 16.02 -16.54
N CYS A 57 4.42 14.99 -16.54
CA CYS A 57 4.52 13.88 -15.59
C CYS A 57 5.87 13.17 -15.76
N LYS A 58 6.28 12.84 -17.00
CA LYS A 58 7.56 12.16 -17.25
C LYS A 58 8.75 12.97 -16.72
N LEU A 59 8.75 14.28 -16.93
CA LEU A 59 9.79 15.18 -16.42
C LEU A 59 9.81 15.20 -14.88
N ALA A 60 8.64 15.28 -14.25
CA ALA A 60 8.52 15.25 -12.79
C ALA A 60 9.00 13.90 -12.21
N VAL A 61 8.62 12.78 -12.83
CA VAL A 61 9.05 11.44 -12.42
C VAL A 61 10.56 11.30 -12.56
N GLU A 62 11.15 11.59 -13.74
CA GLU A 62 12.61 11.56 -13.94
C GLU A 62 13.34 12.43 -12.92
N GLY A 63 12.87 13.67 -12.73
CA GLY A 63 13.43 14.59 -11.76
C GLY A 63 13.38 14.07 -10.32
N SER A 64 12.35 13.28 -9.99
CA SER A 64 12.13 12.72 -8.65
C SER A 64 12.88 11.40 -8.41
N LYS A 65 13.05 10.57 -9.44
CA LYS A 65 13.68 9.24 -9.30
C LYS A 65 15.05 9.27 -8.64
N GLN A 66 15.89 10.22 -9.04
CA GLN A 66 17.23 10.40 -8.49
C GLN A 66 17.26 10.73 -6.98
N PHE A 67 16.16 11.28 -6.44
CA PHE A 67 16.05 11.65 -5.03
C PHE A 67 15.27 10.62 -4.22
N LEU A 68 14.21 10.06 -4.81
CA LEU A 68 13.28 9.18 -4.10
C LEU A 68 13.70 7.70 -4.19
N ILE A 69 14.19 7.25 -5.33
CA ILE A 69 14.52 5.83 -5.53
C ILE A 69 15.98 5.58 -5.15
N THR A 70 16.28 5.76 -3.87
CA THR A 70 17.63 5.59 -3.31
C THR A 70 17.61 4.60 -2.15
N ASP A 71 18.70 3.85 -1.96
CA ASP A 71 18.84 2.98 -0.78
C ASP A 71 18.79 3.78 0.52
N LYS A 72 19.18 5.07 0.47
CA LYS A 72 19.03 5.98 1.60
C LYS A 72 17.56 6.16 2.00
N LEU A 73 16.66 6.43 1.04
CA LEU A 73 15.23 6.55 1.35
C LEU A 73 14.66 5.23 1.85
N LYS A 74 14.99 4.12 1.17
CA LYS A 74 14.58 2.76 1.56
C LYS A 74 14.96 2.45 3.00
N ASN A 75 16.22 2.69 3.37
CA ASN A 75 16.71 2.48 4.73
C ASN A 75 16.06 3.44 5.72
N SER A 76 15.84 4.71 5.35
CA SER A 76 15.12 5.66 6.21
C SER A 76 13.67 5.23 6.49
N ILE A 77 13.03 4.52 5.55
CA ILE A 77 11.71 3.93 5.78
C ILE A 77 11.86 2.74 6.73
N MET A 78 12.81 1.84 6.52
CA MET A 78 13.04 0.72 7.44
C MET A 78 13.42 1.16 8.85
N ASP A 79 14.17 2.24 9.02
CA ASP A 79 14.51 2.80 10.33
C ASP A 79 13.27 3.28 11.10
N ARG A 80 12.18 3.62 10.39
CA ARG A 80 10.87 3.93 11.00
C ARG A 80 10.03 2.70 11.28
N VAL A 81 10.17 1.65 10.48
CA VAL A 81 9.42 0.39 10.65
C VAL A 81 10.03 -0.47 11.76
N ARG A 82 11.37 -0.53 11.84
CA ARG A 82 12.11 -1.38 12.76
C ARG A 82 11.71 -1.19 14.23
N PRO A 83 11.55 0.04 14.77
CA PRO A 83 11.10 0.23 16.15
C PRO A 83 9.69 -0.28 16.43
N LYS A 84 8.84 -0.38 15.39
CA LYS A 84 7.50 -0.98 15.52
C LYS A 84 7.59 -2.50 15.54
N CYS A 85 8.45 -3.08 14.71
CA CYS A 85 8.76 -4.51 14.80
C CYS A 85 9.41 -4.88 16.15
N ASP A 86 10.26 -4.03 16.70
CA ASP A 86 10.88 -4.24 18.02
C ASP A 86 9.85 -4.31 19.16
N GLN A 87 8.69 -3.66 19.00
CA GLN A 87 7.58 -3.70 19.96
C GLN A 87 6.77 -5.00 19.89
N MET A 88 6.99 -5.83 18.86
CA MET A 88 6.24 -7.07 18.66
C MET A 88 6.85 -8.29 19.36
N GLY A 89 7.80 -8.09 20.28
CA GLY A 89 8.39 -9.17 21.08
C GLY A 89 8.98 -10.28 20.23
N GLU A 90 8.45 -11.49 20.38
CA GLU A 90 8.88 -12.69 19.63
C GLU A 90 8.71 -12.54 18.11
N PHE A 91 7.81 -11.67 17.64
CA PHE A 91 7.55 -11.48 16.21
C PHE A 91 8.45 -10.44 15.54
N LYS A 92 9.39 -9.86 16.29
CA LYS A 92 10.35 -8.86 15.78
C LYS A 92 11.03 -9.32 14.49
N LYS A 93 11.49 -10.58 14.45
CA LYS A 93 12.23 -11.13 13.30
C LYS A 93 11.33 -11.19 12.07
N SER A 94 10.19 -11.89 12.15
CA SER A 94 9.25 -12.03 11.04
C SER A 94 8.69 -10.68 10.57
N CYS A 95 8.38 -9.76 11.49
CA CYS A 95 7.98 -8.40 11.11
C CYS A 95 9.06 -7.68 10.30
N THR A 96 10.31 -7.75 10.74
CA THR A 96 11.44 -7.09 10.07
C THR A 96 11.68 -7.69 8.69
N GLU A 97 11.60 -9.01 8.56
CA GLU A 97 11.78 -9.72 7.28
C GLU A 97 10.68 -9.35 6.28
N ILE A 98 9.42 -9.44 6.69
CA ILE A 98 8.27 -9.06 5.84
C ILE A 98 8.38 -7.59 5.40
N ALA A 99 8.67 -6.68 6.34
CA ALA A 99 8.82 -5.26 6.02
C ALA A 99 9.95 -5.01 5.03
N GLN A 100 11.07 -5.71 5.19
CA GLN A 100 12.21 -5.62 4.29
C GLN A 100 11.84 -6.08 2.88
N GLU A 101 11.18 -7.24 2.74
CA GLU A 101 10.79 -7.76 1.43
C GLU A 101 9.77 -6.87 0.71
N ILE A 102 8.81 -6.30 1.44
CA ILE A 102 7.86 -5.34 0.88
C ILE A 102 8.59 -4.13 0.31
N LEU A 103 9.56 -3.59 1.05
CA LEU A 103 10.32 -2.44 0.59
C LEU A 103 11.29 -2.80 -0.54
N ASP A 104 11.87 -3.99 -0.52
CA ASP A 104 12.74 -4.48 -1.59
C ASP A 104 11.97 -4.55 -2.90
N PHE A 105 10.82 -5.23 -2.89
CA PHE A 105 9.95 -5.33 -4.05
C PHE A 105 9.47 -3.97 -4.55
N ALA A 106 9.05 -3.08 -3.64
CA ALA A 106 8.58 -1.74 -4.01
C ALA A 106 9.68 -0.91 -4.69
N PHE A 107 10.87 -0.85 -4.10
CA PHE A 107 11.98 -0.08 -4.66
C PHE A 107 12.54 -0.71 -5.95
N GLU A 108 12.59 -2.03 -6.06
CA GLU A 108 12.97 -2.70 -7.31
C GLU A 108 11.96 -2.44 -8.43
N THR A 109 10.66 -2.55 -8.13
CA THR A 109 9.59 -2.22 -9.09
C THR A 109 9.71 -0.78 -9.57
N LEU A 110 9.88 0.18 -8.64
CA LEU A 110 10.04 1.59 -8.99
C LEU A 110 11.29 1.87 -9.83
N ARG A 111 12.39 1.12 -9.63
CA ARG A 111 13.61 1.23 -10.47
C ARG A 111 13.37 0.74 -11.89
N ASN A 112 12.64 -0.36 -12.03
CA ASN A 112 12.44 -1.02 -13.32
C ASN A 112 11.35 -0.35 -14.18
N LEU A 113 10.44 0.42 -13.58
CA LEU A 113 9.45 1.20 -14.32
C LEU A 113 10.08 2.41 -15.01
N SER A 114 9.78 2.62 -16.28
CA SER A 114 10.14 3.88 -16.95
C SER A 114 9.30 5.04 -16.45
N SER A 115 9.73 6.27 -16.72
CA SER A 115 8.93 7.44 -16.32
C SER A 115 7.64 7.55 -17.11
N ARG A 116 7.58 6.98 -18.33
CA ARG A 116 6.31 6.82 -19.06
C ARG A 116 5.39 5.84 -18.32
N ASP A 117 5.92 4.70 -17.90
CA ASP A 117 5.15 3.64 -17.24
C ASP A 117 4.48 4.14 -15.96
N VAL A 118 5.23 4.85 -15.11
CA VAL A 118 4.69 5.50 -13.91
C VAL A 118 3.57 6.47 -14.28
N CYS A 119 3.78 7.31 -15.29
CA CYS A 119 2.77 8.27 -15.73
C CYS A 119 1.53 7.60 -16.34
N ALA A 120 1.69 6.46 -17.00
CA ALA A 120 0.57 5.70 -17.55
C ALA A 120 -0.25 5.00 -16.48
N VAL A 121 0.37 4.55 -15.38
CA VAL A 121 -0.33 4.03 -14.20
C VAL A 121 -1.23 5.10 -13.54
N PHE A 122 -0.82 6.37 -13.61
CA PHE A 122 -1.60 7.49 -13.09
C PHE A 122 -2.44 8.21 -14.16
N ASP A 123 -2.70 7.54 -15.30
CA ASP A 123 -3.52 8.04 -16.43
C ASP A 123 -3.02 9.32 -17.11
N PHE A 124 -1.82 9.82 -16.79
CA PHE A 124 -1.21 10.94 -17.51
C PHE A 124 -0.69 10.56 -18.89
N CYS A 125 -0.42 9.27 -19.13
CA CYS A 125 0.00 8.73 -20.42
C CYS A 125 -0.87 7.52 -20.81
N PRO A 126 -1.04 7.23 -22.11
CA PRO A 126 -1.76 6.04 -22.55
C PRO A 126 -0.92 4.76 -22.36
N ASP A 127 -1.63 3.63 -22.35
CA ASP A 127 -1.11 2.25 -22.29
C ASP A 127 -0.32 1.94 -21.01
N PRO A 128 -0.99 1.78 -19.85
CA PRO A 128 -0.33 1.37 -18.62
C PRO A 128 0.33 -0.01 -18.78
N PRO A 129 1.54 -0.20 -18.21
CA PRO A 129 2.18 -1.50 -18.22
C PRO A 129 1.39 -2.50 -17.36
N GLN A 130 1.47 -3.78 -17.71
CA GLN A 130 0.98 -4.86 -16.86
C GLN A 130 2.07 -5.21 -15.83
N ILE A 131 1.93 -4.70 -14.61
CA ILE A 131 2.85 -5.02 -13.51
C ILE A 131 2.41 -6.34 -12.87
N ASN A 132 3.28 -7.35 -12.90
CA ASN A 132 2.96 -8.66 -12.35
C ASN A 132 3.20 -8.70 -10.83
N PHE A 133 2.18 -8.35 -10.05
CA PHE A 133 2.21 -8.41 -8.59
C PHE A 133 2.03 -9.82 -8.02
N CYS A 134 1.71 -10.81 -8.86
CA CYS A 134 1.31 -12.13 -8.40
C CYS A 134 2.39 -12.87 -7.59
N PRO A 135 3.66 -12.98 -8.05
CA PRO A 135 4.70 -13.68 -7.28
C PRO A 135 4.95 -13.04 -5.91
N PHE A 136 4.92 -11.70 -5.87
CA PHE A 136 5.09 -10.94 -4.63
C PHE A 136 3.93 -11.17 -3.67
N CYS A 137 2.69 -11.09 -4.15
CA CYS A 137 1.50 -11.33 -3.33
C CYS A 137 1.53 -12.74 -2.71
N VAL A 138 1.82 -13.76 -3.53
CA VAL A 138 1.85 -15.15 -3.06
C VAL A 138 2.99 -15.36 -2.07
N GLY A 139 4.19 -14.84 -2.35
CA GLY A 139 5.33 -14.93 -1.44
C GLY A 139 5.04 -14.28 -0.08
N LEU A 140 4.52 -13.05 -0.10
CA LEU A 140 4.17 -12.29 1.10
C LEU A 140 3.12 -13.01 1.95
N LEU A 141 2.03 -13.49 1.34
CA LEU A 141 0.98 -14.20 2.07
C LEU A 141 1.45 -15.56 2.60
N THR A 142 2.33 -16.24 1.87
CA THR A 142 2.95 -17.50 2.34
C THR A 142 3.81 -17.24 3.59
N GLN A 143 4.60 -16.16 3.59
CA GLN A 143 5.40 -15.81 4.75
C GLN A 143 4.56 -15.35 5.94
N ALA A 144 3.51 -14.57 5.68
CA ALA A 144 2.56 -14.19 6.71
C ALA A 144 1.90 -15.42 7.34
N GLU A 145 1.47 -16.39 6.53
CA GLU A 145 0.91 -17.65 6.99
C GLU A 145 1.90 -18.43 7.87
N LEU A 146 3.14 -18.62 7.41
CA LEU A 146 4.18 -19.31 8.17
C LEU A 146 4.51 -18.60 9.49
N ALA A 147 4.54 -17.28 9.48
CA ALA A 147 4.76 -16.49 10.68
C ALA A 147 3.59 -16.67 11.67
N ILE A 148 2.36 -16.41 11.22
CA ILE A 148 1.14 -16.44 12.05
C ILE A 148 0.85 -17.84 12.62
N LEU A 149 1.11 -18.89 11.85
CA LEU A 149 0.87 -20.27 12.25
C LEU A 149 2.07 -20.91 12.96
N SER A 150 3.09 -20.12 13.30
CA SER A 150 4.23 -20.62 14.05
C SER A 150 3.80 -21.00 15.49
N PRO A 151 4.38 -22.08 16.07
CA PRO A 151 4.10 -22.46 17.46
C PRO A 151 4.20 -21.32 18.49
N PRO A 152 5.22 -20.44 18.47
CA PRO A 152 5.28 -19.34 19.44
C PRO A 152 4.13 -18.33 19.27
N VAL A 153 3.72 -18.00 18.04
CA VAL A 153 2.55 -17.12 17.82
C VAL A 153 1.29 -17.76 18.39
N ILE A 154 1.07 -19.03 18.08
CA ILE A 154 -0.13 -19.75 18.50
C ILE A 154 -0.19 -19.79 20.03
N GLU A 155 0.92 -20.11 20.71
CA GLU A 155 0.97 -20.19 22.16
C GLU A 155 0.74 -18.83 22.82
N GLU A 156 1.44 -17.78 22.38
CA GLU A 156 1.30 -16.44 22.96
C GLU A 156 -0.10 -15.86 22.72
N THR A 157 -0.65 -16.06 21.52
CA THR A 157 -2.01 -15.61 21.17
C THR A 157 -3.06 -16.35 21.99
N TYR A 158 -2.88 -17.66 22.19
CA TYR A 158 -3.74 -18.47 23.06
C TYR A 158 -3.71 -17.96 24.50
N LEU A 159 -2.53 -17.76 25.08
CA LEU A 159 -2.38 -17.25 26.45
C LEU A 159 -3.00 -15.86 26.61
N PHE A 160 -2.79 -14.97 25.65
CA PHE A 160 -3.40 -13.65 25.62
C PHE A 160 -4.94 -13.74 25.62
N LEU A 161 -5.52 -14.53 24.71
CA LEU A 161 -6.97 -14.74 24.61
C LEU A 161 -7.55 -15.32 25.90
N MET A 162 -6.88 -16.30 26.49
CA MET A 162 -7.29 -16.91 27.76
C MET A 162 -7.24 -15.91 28.92
N GLY A 163 -6.23 -15.04 28.95
CA GLY A 163 -6.11 -13.96 29.94
C GLY A 163 -7.26 -12.93 29.88
N LEU A 164 -7.96 -12.80 28.74
CA LEU A 164 -9.16 -11.97 28.67
C LEU A 164 -10.29 -12.50 29.55
N CYS A 165 -10.36 -13.82 29.79
CA CYS A 165 -11.37 -14.44 30.64
C CYS A 165 -11.17 -14.19 32.13
N ASP A 166 -9.97 -13.83 32.57
CA ASP A 166 -9.65 -13.59 33.99
C ASP A 166 -10.47 -12.43 34.57
N ASN A 167 -10.89 -11.50 33.71
CA ASN A 167 -11.71 -10.34 34.09
C ASN A 167 -13.23 -10.61 34.01
N VAL A 168 -13.64 -11.82 33.64
CA VAL A 168 -15.05 -12.21 33.51
C VAL A 168 -15.55 -12.85 34.80
N HIS A 169 -15.86 -12.01 35.79
CA HIS A 169 -16.32 -12.45 37.10
C HIS A 169 -17.57 -13.37 37.01
N GLY A 170 -17.53 -14.47 37.76
CA GLY A 170 -18.64 -15.44 37.82
C GLY A 170 -18.71 -16.44 36.67
N PHE A 171 -17.95 -16.24 35.58
CA PHE A 171 -18.03 -17.10 34.38
C PHE A 171 -16.65 -17.47 33.80
N VAL A 172 -15.55 -17.27 34.53
CA VAL A 172 -14.18 -17.54 34.06
C VAL A 172 -14.04 -18.91 33.40
N THR A 173 -14.49 -19.98 34.04
CA THR A 173 -14.40 -21.35 33.49
C THR A 173 -15.17 -21.52 32.20
N VAL A 174 -16.39 -20.96 32.12
CA VAL A 174 -17.22 -21.04 30.91
C VAL A 174 -16.58 -20.23 29.78
N CYS A 175 -16.06 -19.04 30.09
CA CYS A 175 -15.33 -18.20 29.14
C CYS A 175 -14.12 -18.94 28.57
N GLN A 176 -13.32 -19.56 29.43
CA GLN A 176 -12.11 -20.30 29.04
C GLN A 176 -12.41 -21.48 28.12
N ILE A 177 -13.47 -22.26 28.39
CA ILE A 177 -13.90 -23.35 27.51
C ILE A 177 -14.31 -22.81 26.13
N ILE A 178 -15.10 -21.74 26.10
CA ILE A 178 -15.53 -21.12 24.83
C ILE A 178 -14.34 -20.54 24.06
N MET A 179 -13.41 -19.86 24.75
CA MET A 179 -12.22 -19.27 24.12
C MET A 179 -11.28 -20.33 23.56
N TYR A 180 -11.12 -21.46 24.27
CA TYR A 180 -10.38 -22.60 23.76
C TYR A 180 -10.94 -23.08 22.41
N ASP A 181 -12.24 -23.36 22.36
CA ASP A 181 -12.89 -23.83 21.13
C ASP A 181 -12.79 -22.78 20.01
N ILE A 182 -13.05 -21.50 20.31
CA ILE A 182 -12.94 -20.41 19.31
C ILE A 182 -11.52 -20.33 18.76
N PHE A 183 -10.50 -20.38 19.64
CA PHE A 183 -9.11 -20.24 19.22
C PHE A 183 -8.67 -21.38 18.31
N TYR A 184 -8.89 -22.63 18.71
CA TYR A 184 -8.45 -23.77 17.90
C TYR A 184 -9.27 -23.93 16.62
N ASN A 185 -10.57 -23.65 16.62
CA ASN A 185 -11.36 -23.61 15.39
C ASN A 185 -10.88 -22.50 14.44
N ALA A 186 -10.44 -21.35 14.96
CA ALA A 186 -9.87 -20.28 14.14
C ALA A 186 -8.53 -20.69 13.53
N VAL A 187 -7.63 -21.28 14.31
CA VAL A 187 -6.33 -21.80 13.82
C VAL A 187 -6.55 -22.86 12.74
N GLU A 188 -7.42 -23.84 12.99
CA GLU A 188 -7.77 -24.87 12.01
C GLU A 188 -8.38 -24.27 10.74
N SER A 189 -9.32 -23.33 10.89
CA SER A 189 -9.94 -22.65 9.75
C SER A 189 -8.90 -21.91 8.90
N ILE A 190 -7.92 -21.25 9.51
CA ILE A 190 -6.83 -20.60 8.77
C ILE A 190 -6.01 -21.66 8.04
N GLN A 191 -5.58 -22.73 8.71
CA GLN A 191 -4.79 -23.80 8.09
C GLN A 191 -5.50 -24.48 6.91
N VAL A 192 -6.81 -24.65 6.98
CA VAL A 192 -7.59 -25.38 5.96
C VAL A 192 -8.01 -24.48 4.81
N HIS A 193 -8.38 -23.23 5.10
CA HIS A 193 -9.02 -22.36 4.12
C HIS A 193 -8.14 -21.22 3.61
N PHE A 194 -7.08 -20.87 4.33
CA PHE A 194 -6.12 -19.89 3.83
C PHE A 194 -5.32 -20.50 2.68
N ASN A 195 -5.31 -19.80 1.55
CA ASN A 195 -4.56 -20.20 0.38
C ASN A 195 -4.03 -18.93 -0.30
N PRO A 196 -2.71 -18.66 -0.20
CA PRO A 196 -2.09 -17.47 -0.78
C PRO A 196 -2.49 -17.21 -2.23
N GLU A 197 -2.52 -18.25 -3.07
CA GLU A 197 -2.85 -18.12 -4.49
C GLU A 197 -4.29 -17.67 -4.70
N ARG A 198 -5.26 -18.28 -4.00
CA ARG A 198 -6.67 -17.91 -4.10
C ARG A 198 -6.94 -16.52 -3.57
N VAL A 199 -6.27 -16.11 -2.50
CA VAL A 199 -6.38 -14.75 -1.97
C VAL A 199 -5.86 -13.74 -2.99
N CYS A 200 -4.68 -14.00 -3.58
CA CYS A 200 -4.11 -13.15 -4.62
C CYS A 200 -4.92 -13.13 -5.92
N GLN A 201 -5.58 -14.23 -6.28
CA GLN A 201 -6.53 -14.27 -7.40
C GLN A 201 -7.77 -13.42 -7.11
N SER A 202 -8.32 -13.56 -5.90
CA SER A 202 -9.53 -12.83 -5.48
C SER A 202 -9.30 -11.32 -5.37
N SER A 203 -8.07 -10.89 -5.07
CA SER A 203 -7.67 -9.49 -5.06
C SER A 203 -7.31 -8.94 -6.45
N GLY A 204 -7.35 -9.76 -7.50
CA GLY A 204 -6.96 -9.37 -8.86
C GLY A 204 -5.46 -9.22 -9.07
N LEU A 205 -4.62 -9.57 -8.08
CA LEU A 205 -3.16 -9.49 -8.17
C LEU A 205 -2.56 -10.68 -8.93
N CYS A 206 -3.29 -11.80 -9.00
CA CYS A 206 -2.97 -12.96 -9.81
C CYS A 206 -4.06 -13.23 -10.86
N PRO A 207 -3.69 -13.73 -12.06
CA PRO A 207 -4.67 -14.18 -13.03
C PRO A 207 -5.43 -15.40 -12.50
N ALA A 208 -6.68 -15.57 -12.93
CA ALA A 208 -7.57 -16.63 -12.45
C ALA A 208 -7.05 -18.05 -12.68
N ASN A 209 -6.10 -18.24 -13.60
CA ASN A 209 -5.46 -19.52 -13.91
C ASN A 209 -4.06 -19.67 -13.30
N TYR A 210 -3.65 -18.79 -12.39
CA TYR A 210 -2.38 -18.94 -11.69
C TYR A 210 -2.37 -20.25 -10.89
N ARG A 211 -1.31 -21.06 -11.02
CA ARG A 211 -1.17 -22.38 -10.36
C ARG A 211 0.12 -22.51 -9.56
N GLY A 212 0.69 -21.38 -9.13
CA GLY A 212 1.93 -21.33 -8.36
C GLY A 212 3.18 -21.59 -9.18
N LEU A 213 4.24 -20.82 -8.90
CA LEU A 213 5.61 -21.30 -9.04
C LEU A 213 5.91 -22.07 -7.74
N ARG A 214 6.10 -23.40 -7.80
CA ARG A 214 6.83 -24.08 -6.72
C ARG A 214 8.25 -23.53 -6.73
N ILE A 215 8.54 -22.54 -5.90
CA ILE A 215 9.91 -22.17 -5.59
C ILE A 215 10.41 -23.29 -4.66
N PRO A 216 11.40 -24.11 -5.07
CA PRO A 216 12.04 -25.03 -4.14
C PRO A 216 12.76 -24.19 -3.10
N LEU A 217 12.39 -24.36 -1.82
CA LEU A 217 13.19 -23.91 -0.69
C LEU A 217 14.56 -24.60 -0.81
N GLN A 218 15.63 -23.81 -0.87
CA GLN A 218 17.02 -24.27 -0.88
C GLN A 218 17.71 -23.79 0.38
#